data_AF-A0A955YV01-F1
#
_entry.id   AF-A0A955YV01-F1
#
_cell.length_a   1.000
_cell.length_b   1.000
_cell.length_c   1.000
_cell.angle_alpha   90.00
_cell.angle_beta   90.00
_cell.angle_gamma   90.00
#
_symmetry.space_group_name_H-M   'P 1'
#
loop_
_entity.id
_entity.type
_entity.pdbx_description
1 polymer ?
#
loop_
_entity_poly.entity_id
_entity_poly.type
_entity_poly.pdbx_seq_one_letter_code
_entity_poly.pdbx_strand_id
1 'polypeptide(L)'
;RIINDLERIGIDVRFYRSDRGVHVSGHAHRGEQQRMLELVRPKAFLPVHGTLMQLRRHAELAKESGVEQVVVVENGTSVEVDESCIAQGAPFETGEVHVASGRAITDHTLNGRQGMAQGGHVVVTVLMSKKGHLVRPPEILARGLWDDPSVHGILRDAARDAARAIEKTPIQNRSEESLCTHVSQVVRRTLQKHLGWAPAVDTVVVQIP
;
A
#
# COMPACT_ATOMS: atom_id res chain seq x y z
N ARG A 1 16.77 -14.27 -9.21
CA ARG A 1 17.99 -13.43 -9.33
C ARG A 1 19.18 -14.16 -8.73
N ILE A 2 19.29 -14.30 -7.40
CA ILE A 2 20.43 -14.97 -6.73
C ILE A 2 20.76 -16.35 -7.32
N ILE A 3 19.77 -17.26 -7.42
CA ILE A 3 19.98 -18.61 -7.99
C ILE A 3 20.59 -18.53 -9.40
N ASN A 4 19.95 -17.78 -10.30
CA ASN A 4 20.43 -17.61 -11.68
C ASN A 4 21.82 -16.96 -11.74
N ASP A 5 22.13 -16.03 -10.84
CA ASP A 5 23.43 -15.36 -10.80
C ASP A 5 24.54 -16.36 -10.39
N LEU A 6 24.25 -17.27 -9.46
CA LEU A 6 25.14 -18.36 -9.06
C LEU A 6 25.31 -19.42 -10.17
N GLU A 7 24.22 -19.80 -10.85
CA GLU A 7 24.32 -20.72 -11.98
C GLU A 7 25.11 -20.13 -13.15
N ARG A 8 25.00 -18.80 -13.40
CA ARG A 8 25.80 -18.13 -14.45
C ARG A 8 27.31 -18.22 -14.23
N ILE A 9 27.76 -18.34 -12.97
CA ILE A 9 29.18 -18.55 -12.64
C ILE A 9 29.53 -20.04 -12.50
N GLY A 10 28.65 -20.93 -12.95
CA GLY A 10 28.89 -22.37 -13.04
C GLY A 10 28.65 -23.15 -11.74
N ILE A 11 27.98 -22.56 -10.74
CA ILE A 11 27.66 -23.25 -9.49
C ILE A 11 26.39 -24.08 -9.66
N ASP A 12 26.44 -25.37 -9.31
CA ASP A 12 25.26 -26.22 -9.19
C ASP A 12 24.47 -25.85 -7.92
N VAL A 13 23.31 -25.21 -8.08
CA VAL A 13 22.51 -24.71 -6.96
C VAL A 13 21.42 -25.71 -6.58
N ARG A 14 21.58 -26.36 -5.43
CA ARG A 14 20.56 -27.23 -4.82
C ARG A 14 19.73 -26.45 -3.79
N PHE A 15 18.41 -26.42 -3.95
CA PHE A 15 17.49 -25.67 -3.08
C PHE A 15 16.12 -26.35 -3.03
N TYR A 16 15.21 -25.85 -2.17
CA TYR A 16 13.93 -26.51 -1.84
C TYR A 16 13.05 -26.98 -3.03
N ARG A 17 13.24 -26.43 -4.24
CA ARG A 17 12.55 -26.93 -5.46
C ARG A 17 13.33 -28.00 -6.22
N SER A 18 14.66 -27.93 -6.24
CA SER A 18 15.53 -28.89 -6.94
C SER A 18 15.93 -30.08 -6.06
N ASP A 19 15.91 -29.91 -4.74
CA ASP A 19 16.13 -30.93 -3.74
C ASP A 19 15.15 -30.73 -2.58
N ARG A 20 14.26 -31.70 -2.34
CA ARG A 20 13.29 -31.63 -1.24
C ARG A 20 13.88 -32.02 0.11
N GLY A 21 15.08 -32.61 0.14
CA GLY A 21 15.76 -33.00 1.38
C GLY A 21 16.41 -31.84 2.13
N VAL A 22 16.61 -30.69 1.48
CA VAL A 22 17.33 -29.54 2.07
C VAL A 22 16.44 -28.57 2.83
N HIS A 23 15.11 -28.73 2.76
CA HIS A 23 14.16 -27.87 3.47
C HIS A 23 12.90 -28.64 3.85
N VAL A 24 12.42 -28.42 5.07
CA VAL A 24 11.13 -28.91 5.55
C VAL A 24 10.31 -27.73 6.07
N SER A 25 8.98 -27.83 5.96
CA SER A 25 8.07 -26.88 6.60
C SER A 25 8.20 -26.97 8.12
N GLY A 26 8.17 -25.83 8.80
CA GLY A 26 8.02 -25.78 10.27
C GLY A 26 6.56 -25.97 10.74
N HIS A 27 5.61 -26.06 9.81
CA HIS A 27 4.18 -26.22 10.09
C HIS A 27 3.68 -27.60 9.66
N ALA A 28 2.81 -28.18 10.49
CA ALA A 28 2.14 -29.45 10.25
C ALA A 28 1.36 -29.46 8.93
N HIS A 29 1.56 -30.50 8.13
CA HIS A 29 0.79 -30.78 6.92
C HIS A 29 -0.53 -31.50 7.26
N ARG A 30 -1.40 -31.72 6.24
CA ARG A 30 -2.75 -32.28 6.43
C ARG A 30 -2.77 -33.56 7.28
N GLY A 31 -1.86 -34.50 7.04
CA GLY A 31 -1.79 -35.75 7.81
C GLY A 31 -1.44 -35.55 9.29
N GLU A 32 -0.54 -34.61 9.58
CA GLU A 32 -0.16 -34.27 10.96
C GLU A 32 -1.26 -33.48 11.68
N GLN A 33 -1.94 -32.58 10.97
CA GLN A 33 -3.11 -31.86 11.47
C GLN A 33 -4.26 -32.84 11.78
N GLN A 34 -4.53 -33.78 10.88
CA GLN A 34 -5.52 -34.84 11.10
C GLN A 34 -5.14 -35.69 12.32
N ARG A 35 -3.87 -36.10 12.40
CA ARG A 35 -3.37 -36.88 13.53
C ARG A 35 -3.55 -36.14 14.86
N MET A 36 -3.30 -34.83 14.88
CA MET A 36 -3.56 -33.99 16.05
C MET A 36 -5.04 -34.02 16.44
N LEU A 37 -5.96 -33.87 15.49
CA LEU A 37 -7.41 -33.92 15.73
C LEU A 37 -7.85 -35.28 16.28
N GLU A 38 -7.33 -36.38 15.73
CA GLU A 38 -7.61 -37.75 16.18
C GLU A 38 -7.12 -38.03 17.61
N LEU A 39 -5.98 -37.45 17.99
CA LEU A 39 -5.38 -37.62 19.32
C LEU A 39 -6.10 -36.77 20.36
N VAL A 40 -6.41 -35.51 20.04
CA VAL A 40 -7.04 -34.56 20.96
C VAL A 40 -8.53 -34.85 21.13
N ARG A 41 -9.21 -35.28 20.07
CA ARG A 41 -10.68 -35.49 20.02
C ARG A 41 -11.46 -34.29 20.58
N PRO A 42 -11.25 -33.09 20.01
CA PRO A 42 -11.86 -31.89 20.57
C PRO A 42 -13.39 -31.90 20.37
N LYS A 43 -14.13 -31.39 21.36
CA LYS A 43 -15.58 -31.15 21.23
C LYS A 43 -15.88 -30.02 20.24
N ALA A 44 -15.00 -29.02 20.21
CA ALA A 44 -15.10 -27.80 19.44
C ALA A 44 -13.73 -27.43 18.85
N PHE A 45 -13.71 -26.84 17.66
CA PHE A 45 -12.47 -26.48 16.97
C PHE A 45 -12.53 -25.08 16.35
N LEU A 46 -11.48 -24.29 16.61
CA LEU A 46 -11.22 -22.99 16.01
C LEU A 46 -9.84 -23.04 15.36
N PRO A 47 -9.74 -23.10 14.02
CA PRO A 47 -8.44 -23.03 13.36
C PRO A 47 -7.85 -21.63 13.54
N VAL A 48 -6.56 -21.58 13.85
CA VAL A 48 -5.77 -20.35 14.00
C VAL A 48 -4.52 -20.39 13.11
N HIS A 49 -3.88 -19.23 12.97
CA HIS A 49 -2.60 -19.07 12.26
C HIS A 49 -2.65 -19.52 10.77
N GLY A 50 -3.24 -18.67 9.93
CA GLY A 50 -3.25 -18.85 8.48
C GLY A 50 -4.11 -17.80 7.80
N THR A 51 -4.00 -17.75 6.47
CA THR A 51 -4.95 -17.05 5.61
C THR A 51 -6.34 -17.68 5.75
N LEU A 52 -7.41 -16.92 5.48
CA LEU A 52 -8.79 -17.41 5.56
C LEU A 52 -9.01 -18.72 4.78
N MET A 53 -8.36 -18.87 3.63
CA MET A 53 -8.40 -20.09 2.84
C MET A 53 -7.80 -21.29 3.61
N GLN A 54 -6.66 -21.11 4.27
CA GLN A 54 -6.05 -22.16 5.10
C GLN A 54 -6.91 -22.50 6.31
N LEU A 55 -7.50 -21.49 6.98
CA LEU A 55 -8.39 -21.69 8.12
C LEU A 55 -9.63 -22.51 7.71
N ARG A 56 -10.25 -22.19 6.58
CA ARG A 56 -11.40 -22.96 6.05
C ARG A 56 -11.04 -24.41 5.75
N ARG A 57 -9.88 -24.67 5.12
CA ARG A 57 -9.42 -26.05 4.86
C ARG A 57 -9.14 -26.83 6.14
N HIS A 58 -8.61 -26.19 7.17
CA HIS A 58 -8.38 -26.83 8.45
C HIS A 58 -9.70 -27.10 9.19
N ALA A 59 -10.68 -26.20 9.07
CA ALA A 59 -12.04 -26.44 9.56
C ALA A 59 -12.72 -27.60 8.85
N GLU A 60 -12.58 -27.71 7.52
CA GLU A 60 -13.07 -28.86 6.75
C GLU A 60 -12.42 -30.16 7.23
N LEU A 61 -11.10 -30.17 7.44
CA LEU A 61 -10.38 -31.33 7.97
C LEU A 61 -10.88 -31.72 9.37
N ALA A 62 -11.16 -30.75 10.24
CA ALA A 62 -11.71 -31.00 11.58
C ALA A 62 -13.10 -31.66 11.50
N LYS A 63 -13.97 -31.17 10.60
CA LYS A 63 -15.28 -31.80 10.36
C LYS A 63 -15.16 -33.22 9.82
N GLU A 64 -14.26 -33.44 8.85
CA GLU A 64 -13.95 -34.79 8.32
C GLU A 64 -13.42 -35.73 9.41
N SER A 65 -12.71 -35.19 10.40
CA SER A 65 -12.17 -35.92 11.54
C SER A 65 -13.19 -36.14 12.67
N GLY A 66 -14.45 -35.76 12.47
CA GLY A 66 -15.54 -36.00 13.42
C GLY A 66 -15.79 -34.90 14.45
N VAL A 67 -15.19 -33.72 14.31
CA VAL A 67 -15.49 -32.58 15.19
C VAL A 67 -16.79 -31.93 14.74
N GLU A 68 -17.81 -31.97 15.61
CA GLU A 68 -19.15 -31.46 15.30
C GLU A 68 -19.20 -29.93 15.26
N GLN A 69 -18.51 -29.27 16.19
CA GLN A 69 -18.58 -27.82 16.34
C GLN A 69 -17.30 -27.15 15.86
N VAL A 70 -17.38 -26.46 14.73
CA VAL A 70 -16.22 -25.80 14.12
C VAL A 70 -16.59 -24.39 13.72
N VAL A 71 -15.84 -23.41 14.22
CA VAL A 71 -16.05 -21.98 13.92
C VAL A 71 -14.80 -21.44 13.23
N VAL A 72 -14.98 -20.61 12.21
CA VAL A 72 -13.89 -19.88 11.53
C VAL A 72 -14.17 -18.40 11.70
N VAL A 73 -13.22 -17.67 12.29
CA VAL A 73 -13.34 -16.22 12.52
C VAL A 73 -12.17 -15.47 11.90
N GLU A 74 -12.36 -14.17 11.70
CA GLU A 74 -11.31 -13.23 11.32
C GLU A 74 -10.92 -12.36 12.53
N ASN A 75 -9.78 -11.68 12.47
CA ASN A 75 -9.35 -10.77 13.52
C ASN A 75 -10.47 -9.73 13.82
N GLY A 76 -10.69 -9.45 15.11
CA GLY A 76 -11.74 -8.52 15.54
C GLY A 76 -13.10 -9.18 15.75
N THR A 77 -13.18 -10.50 15.68
CA THR A 77 -14.37 -11.27 16.03
C THR A 77 -14.12 -12.05 17.31
N SER A 78 -14.95 -11.84 18.34
CA SER A 78 -14.87 -12.66 19.55
C SER A 78 -15.46 -14.05 19.33
N VAL A 79 -15.03 -15.02 20.14
CA VAL A 79 -15.55 -16.39 20.13
C VAL A 79 -16.02 -16.71 21.53
N GLU A 80 -17.28 -17.11 21.66
CA GLU A 80 -17.91 -17.50 22.92
C GLU A 80 -17.88 -19.02 23.03
N VAL A 81 -17.41 -19.51 24.17
CA VAL A 81 -17.26 -20.96 24.44
C VAL A 81 -17.86 -21.26 25.80
N ASP A 82 -18.80 -22.20 25.84
CA ASP A 82 -19.34 -22.77 27.08
C ASP A 82 -19.22 -24.30 27.08
N GLU A 83 -19.83 -24.97 28.07
CA GLU A 83 -19.77 -26.44 28.20
C GLU A 83 -20.42 -27.18 27.01
N SER A 84 -21.29 -26.50 26.28
CA SER A 84 -22.18 -27.06 25.26
C SER A 84 -21.90 -26.57 23.85
N CYS A 85 -21.37 -25.36 23.67
CA CYS A 85 -21.24 -24.74 22.36
C CYS A 85 -19.98 -23.87 22.19
N ILE A 86 -19.52 -23.78 20.94
CA ILE A 86 -18.64 -22.72 20.45
C ILE A 86 -19.42 -21.89 19.41
N ALA A 87 -19.41 -20.58 19.57
CA ALA A 87 -20.13 -19.67 18.69
C ALA A 87 -19.35 -18.40 18.42
N GLN A 88 -19.66 -17.77 17.29
CA GLN A 88 -19.14 -16.44 16.97
C GLN A 88 -19.85 -15.41 17.86
N GLY A 89 -19.07 -14.63 18.60
CA GLY A 89 -19.55 -13.57 19.47
C GLY A 89 -19.52 -12.20 18.80
N ALA A 90 -19.63 -11.15 19.62
CA ALA A 90 -19.62 -9.77 19.15
C ALA A 90 -18.27 -9.36 18.52
N PRO A 91 -18.28 -8.50 17.48
CA PRO A 91 -17.06 -7.90 16.96
C PRO A 91 -16.44 -6.92 17.97
N PHE A 92 -15.13 -6.72 17.89
CA PHE A 92 -14.38 -5.74 18.66
C PHE A 92 -13.38 -5.01 17.77
N GLU A 93 -13.00 -3.81 18.19
CA GLU A 93 -12.06 -2.99 17.42
C GLU A 93 -10.69 -3.65 17.36
N THR A 94 -10.20 -3.81 16.14
CA THR A 94 -8.88 -4.34 15.85
C THR A 94 -8.33 -3.65 14.60
N GLY A 95 -7.03 -3.75 14.38
CA GLY A 95 -6.40 -3.20 13.20
C GLY A 95 -4.90 -3.46 13.19
N GLU A 96 -4.27 -3.00 12.11
CA GLU A 96 -2.82 -3.07 11.95
C GLU A 96 -2.21 -1.73 12.36
N VAL A 97 -1.04 -1.80 13.01
CA VAL A 97 -0.20 -0.62 13.25
C VAL A 97 1.09 -0.81 12.47
N HIS A 98 1.23 -0.03 11.40
CA HIS A 98 2.44 -0.06 10.59
C HIS A 98 3.57 0.68 11.29
N VAL A 99 4.77 0.08 11.34
CA VAL A 99 5.94 0.67 11.98
C VAL A 99 7.07 0.81 10.97
N ALA A 100 7.62 2.02 10.86
CA ALA A 100 8.81 2.31 10.07
C ALA A 100 9.84 3.07 10.89
N SER A 101 11.10 2.60 10.86
CA SER A 101 12.21 3.18 11.63
C SER A 101 11.90 3.36 13.13
N GLY A 102 11.23 2.38 13.72
CA GLY A 102 10.86 2.39 15.14
C GLY A 102 9.70 3.33 15.51
N ARG A 103 8.95 3.87 14.54
CA ARG A 103 7.77 4.72 14.79
C ARG A 103 6.55 4.21 14.04
N ALA A 104 5.38 4.35 14.67
CA ALA A 104 4.11 4.11 14.00
C ALA A 104 3.93 5.09 12.83
N ILE A 105 3.43 4.60 11.71
CA ILE A 105 3.10 5.38 10.52
C ILE A 105 1.65 5.13 10.14
N THR A 106 1.05 6.12 9.48
CA THR A 106 -0.35 6.09 9.05
C THR A 106 -0.48 5.60 7.61
N ASP A 107 -1.69 5.19 7.23
CA ASP A 107 -2.03 4.86 5.84
C ASP A 107 -1.75 6.03 4.90
N HIS A 108 -1.90 7.27 5.35
CA HIS A 108 -1.52 8.45 4.57
C HIS A 108 -0.05 8.42 4.16
N THR A 109 0.85 8.05 5.09
CA THR A 109 2.28 7.93 4.80
C THR A 109 2.57 6.78 3.85
N LEU A 110 1.93 5.62 4.04
CA LEU A 110 2.07 4.46 3.17
C LEU A 110 1.59 4.76 1.75
N ASN A 111 0.40 5.33 1.62
CA ASN A 111 -0.19 5.72 0.34
C ASN A 111 0.65 6.78 -0.36
N GLY A 112 1.20 7.76 0.38
CA GLY A 112 2.15 8.73 -0.15
C GLY A 112 3.40 8.07 -0.73
N ARG A 113 4.01 7.14 0.01
CA ARG A 113 5.18 6.37 -0.46
C ARG A 113 4.86 5.53 -1.68
N GLN A 114 3.72 4.83 -1.69
CA GLN A 114 3.31 4.00 -2.81
C GLN A 114 3.07 4.85 -4.07
N GLY A 115 2.39 5.99 -3.93
CA GLY A 115 2.17 6.93 -5.02
C GLY A 115 3.48 7.43 -5.63
N MET A 116 4.44 7.83 -4.78
CA MET A 116 5.78 8.25 -5.23
C MET A 116 6.60 7.11 -5.85
N ALA A 117 6.48 5.88 -5.34
CA ALA A 117 7.21 4.74 -5.88
C ALA A 117 6.67 4.30 -7.26
N GLN A 118 5.36 4.40 -7.48
CA GLN A 118 4.70 3.96 -8.71
C GLN A 118 4.70 5.04 -9.80
N GLY A 119 4.48 6.30 -9.41
CA GLY A 119 4.35 7.43 -10.33
C GLY A 119 5.45 8.47 -10.22
N GLY A 120 6.43 8.31 -9.34
CA GLY A 120 7.35 9.42 -9.08
C GLY A 120 6.63 10.64 -8.46
N HIS A 121 7.33 11.76 -8.48
CA HIS A 121 7.01 12.94 -7.70
C HIS A 121 7.32 14.21 -8.47
N VAL A 122 6.43 15.19 -8.34
CA VAL A 122 6.53 16.49 -8.99
C VAL A 122 6.36 17.58 -7.95
N VAL A 123 7.32 18.51 -7.92
CA VAL A 123 7.28 19.70 -7.08
C VAL A 123 7.03 20.91 -7.96
N VAL A 124 6.04 21.71 -7.61
CA VAL A 124 5.68 22.95 -8.29
C VAL A 124 6.01 24.13 -7.39
N THR A 125 6.88 25.02 -7.83
CA THR A 125 7.23 26.24 -7.10
C THR A 125 6.53 27.44 -7.71
N VAL A 126 5.75 28.14 -6.89
CA VAL A 126 4.98 29.33 -7.29
C VAL A 126 5.53 30.53 -6.54
N LEU A 127 5.92 31.58 -7.27
CA LEU A 127 6.48 32.79 -6.69
C LEU A 127 5.47 33.92 -6.75
N MET A 128 5.03 34.41 -5.59
CA MET A 128 4.01 35.43 -5.46
C MET A 128 4.59 36.71 -4.86
N SER A 129 4.24 37.86 -5.40
CA SER A 129 4.54 39.16 -4.77
C SER A 129 3.65 39.39 -3.55
N LYS A 130 4.04 40.29 -2.65
CA LYS A 130 3.18 40.75 -1.54
C LYS A 130 1.82 41.29 -1.95
N LYS A 131 1.68 41.75 -3.20
CA LYS A 131 0.42 42.24 -3.79
C LYS A 131 -0.47 41.10 -4.33
N GLY A 132 -0.04 39.85 -4.21
CA GLY A 132 -0.79 38.68 -4.67
C GLY A 132 -0.69 38.42 -6.17
N HIS A 133 0.28 39.02 -6.87
CA HIS A 133 0.57 38.73 -8.28
C HIS A 133 1.67 37.69 -8.43
N LEU A 134 1.55 36.84 -9.46
CA LEU A 134 2.58 35.90 -9.86
C LEU A 134 3.81 36.69 -10.37
N VAL A 135 5.00 36.41 -9.83
CA VAL A 135 6.25 37.09 -10.21
C VAL A 135 6.80 36.55 -11.52
N ARG A 136 6.74 35.23 -11.70
CA ARG A 136 7.14 34.50 -12.90
C ARG A 136 6.34 33.20 -13.04
N PRO A 137 6.30 32.56 -14.22
CA PRO A 137 5.64 31.27 -14.38
C PRO A 137 6.10 30.24 -13.33
N PRO A 138 5.20 29.35 -12.85
CA PRO A 138 5.57 28.29 -11.92
C PRO A 138 6.69 27.41 -12.47
N GLU A 139 7.62 27.03 -11.61
CA GLU A 139 8.71 26.12 -11.96
C GLU A 139 8.34 24.71 -11.51
N ILE A 140 8.57 23.71 -12.37
CA ILE A 140 8.20 22.33 -12.09
C ILE A 140 9.45 21.45 -12.12
N LEU A 141 9.70 20.77 -11.01
CA LEU A 141 10.75 19.75 -10.88
C LEU A 141 10.11 18.37 -10.78
N ALA A 142 10.57 17.42 -11.58
CA ALA A 142 10.06 16.05 -11.59
C ALA A 142 11.17 15.05 -11.20
N ARG A 143 10.80 14.00 -10.46
CA ARG A 143 11.65 12.87 -10.06
C ARG A 143 10.90 11.57 -10.25
N GLY A 144 11.55 10.54 -10.81
CA GLY A 144 10.92 9.23 -11.03
C GLY A 144 9.90 9.20 -12.18
N LEU A 145 9.89 10.22 -13.04
CA LEU A 145 9.23 10.19 -14.34
C LEU A 145 10.20 9.64 -15.40
N TRP A 146 9.70 9.37 -16.61
CA TRP A 146 10.54 8.91 -17.73
C TRP A 146 11.58 9.97 -18.14
N ASP A 147 12.78 9.51 -18.47
CA ASP A 147 13.87 10.31 -19.04
C ASP A 147 13.65 10.58 -20.54
N ASP A 148 12.46 11.08 -20.90
CA ASP A 148 12.09 11.39 -22.28
C ASP A 148 12.04 12.91 -22.51
N PRO A 149 12.64 13.44 -23.60
CA PRO A 149 12.57 14.86 -23.94
C PRO A 149 11.13 15.41 -24.05
N SER A 150 10.15 14.59 -24.44
CA SER A 150 8.74 14.96 -24.52
C SER A 150 8.14 15.32 -23.17
N VAL A 151 8.62 14.70 -22.07
CA VAL A 151 8.18 15.03 -20.71
C VAL A 151 8.49 16.49 -20.39
N HIS A 152 9.59 17.04 -20.88
CA HIS A 152 9.92 18.46 -20.69
C HIS A 152 8.89 19.39 -21.34
N GLY A 153 8.33 19.00 -22.49
CA GLY A 153 7.21 19.71 -23.11
C GLY A 153 5.97 19.70 -22.24
N ILE A 154 5.61 18.52 -21.74
CA ILE A 154 4.45 18.30 -20.87
C ILE A 154 4.57 19.09 -19.56
N LEU A 155 5.75 19.10 -18.93
CA LEU A 155 6.00 19.89 -17.71
C LEU A 155 5.85 21.40 -17.98
N ARG A 156 6.32 21.89 -19.13
CA ARG A 156 6.12 23.30 -19.53
C ARG A 156 4.66 23.65 -19.75
N ASP A 157 3.89 22.74 -20.35
CA ASP A 157 2.45 22.93 -20.53
C ASP A 157 1.71 22.92 -19.19
N ALA A 158 2.07 22.01 -18.27
CA ALA A 158 1.53 21.98 -16.91
C ALA A 158 1.87 23.27 -16.13
N ALA A 159 3.08 23.81 -16.27
CA ALA A 159 3.47 25.08 -15.68
C ALA A 159 2.64 26.25 -16.24
N ARG A 160 2.38 26.25 -17.56
CA ARG A 160 1.54 27.26 -18.21
C ARG A 160 0.09 27.17 -17.75
N ASP A 161 -0.45 25.97 -17.61
CA ASP A 161 -1.80 25.73 -17.12
C ASP A 161 -1.94 26.19 -15.65
N ALA A 162 -0.94 25.90 -14.82
CA ALA A 162 -0.87 26.40 -13.44
C ALA A 162 -0.83 27.93 -13.39
N ALA A 163 0.00 28.60 -14.21
CA ALA A 163 0.05 30.06 -14.27
C ALA A 163 -1.32 30.66 -14.63
N ARG A 164 -1.97 30.13 -15.67
CA ARG A 164 -3.32 30.54 -16.10
C ARG A 164 -4.37 30.34 -15.02
N ALA A 165 -4.26 29.24 -14.26
CA ALA A 165 -5.16 28.95 -13.16
C ALA A 165 -5.04 30.00 -12.04
N ILE A 166 -3.81 30.33 -11.65
CA ILE A 166 -3.52 31.37 -10.65
C ILE A 166 -4.04 32.74 -11.11
N GLU A 167 -3.77 33.12 -12.36
CA GLU A 167 -4.19 34.41 -12.93
C GLU A 167 -5.72 34.58 -12.94
N LYS A 168 -6.47 33.48 -13.17
CA LYS A 168 -7.93 33.46 -13.12
C LYS A 168 -8.49 33.51 -11.70
N THR A 169 -7.73 33.11 -10.69
CA THR A 169 -8.16 33.22 -9.28
C THR A 169 -8.11 34.70 -8.85
N PRO A 170 -9.19 35.29 -8.30
CA PRO A 170 -9.16 36.65 -7.78
C PRO A 170 -8.13 36.81 -6.66
N ILE A 171 -7.42 37.95 -6.60
CA ILE A 171 -6.33 38.19 -5.63
C ILE A 171 -6.77 37.92 -4.18
N GLN A 172 -7.97 38.35 -3.81
CA GLN A 172 -8.55 38.12 -2.47
C GLN A 172 -8.70 36.64 -2.08
N ASN A 173 -8.70 35.73 -3.06
CA ASN A 173 -8.84 34.29 -2.87
C ASN A 173 -7.51 33.53 -3.02
N ARG A 174 -6.39 34.24 -3.19
CA ARG A 174 -5.04 33.68 -3.37
C ARG A 174 -4.32 33.48 -2.03
N SER A 175 -4.93 32.74 -1.10
CA SER A 175 -4.20 32.26 0.07
C SER A 175 -3.20 31.17 -0.32
N GLU A 176 -2.15 30.99 0.47
CA GLU A 176 -1.14 29.95 0.25
C GLU A 176 -1.78 28.56 0.12
N GLU A 177 -2.65 28.18 1.07
CA GLU A 177 -3.35 26.90 1.08
C GLU A 177 -4.25 26.69 -0.16
N SER A 178 -5.00 27.73 -0.55
CA SER A 178 -5.88 27.72 -1.73
C SER A 178 -5.07 27.51 -3.00
N LEU A 179 -3.95 28.24 -3.15
CA LEU A 179 -3.06 28.13 -4.29
C LEU A 179 -2.37 26.77 -4.36
N CYS A 180 -1.85 26.26 -3.23
CA CYS A 180 -1.22 24.94 -3.20
C CYS A 180 -2.19 23.85 -3.67
N THR A 181 -3.42 23.86 -3.15
CA THR A 181 -4.46 22.90 -3.53
C THR A 181 -4.83 23.04 -5.01
N HIS A 182 -5.11 24.26 -5.46
CA HIS A 182 -5.58 24.52 -6.81
C HIS A 182 -4.53 24.19 -7.87
N VAL A 183 -3.28 24.62 -7.65
CA VAL A 183 -2.16 24.37 -8.56
C VAL A 183 -1.83 22.88 -8.62
N SER A 184 -1.74 22.19 -7.47
CA SER A 184 -1.51 20.74 -7.46
C SER A 184 -2.57 19.98 -8.25
N GLN A 185 -3.85 20.37 -8.13
CA GLN A 185 -4.94 19.74 -8.90
C GLN A 185 -4.85 19.99 -10.41
N VAL A 186 -4.47 21.20 -10.82
CA VAL A 186 -4.33 21.55 -12.25
C VAL A 186 -3.17 20.80 -12.85
N VAL A 187 -1.99 20.85 -12.22
CA VAL A 187 -0.79 20.15 -12.68
C VAL A 187 -1.06 18.65 -12.72
N ARG A 188 -1.63 18.06 -11.67
CA ARG A 188 -2.00 16.63 -11.65
C ARG A 188 -2.89 16.25 -12.83
N ARG A 189 -3.91 17.06 -13.15
CA ARG A 189 -4.82 16.82 -14.28
C ARG A 189 -4.11 16.91 -15.63
N THR A 190 -3.26 17.92 -15.83
CA THR A 190 -2.48 18.06 -17.07
C THR A 190 -1.53 16.87 -17.25
N LEU A 191 -0.80 16.50 -16.20
CA LEU A 191 0.09 15.33 -16.24
C LEU A 191 -0.67 14.03 -16.52
N GLN A 192 -1.82 13.82 -15.88
CA GLN A 192 -2.66 12.65 -16.13
C GLN A 192 -3.15 12.58 -17.57
N LYS A 193 -3.54 13.72 -18.16
CA LYS A 193 -3.99 13.79 -19.56
C LYS A 193 -2.90 13.39 -20.54
N HIS A 194 -1.65 13.77 -20.29
CA HIS A 194 -0.53 13.52 -21.21
C HIS A 194 0.18 12.18 -20.95
N LEU A 195 0.31 11.75 -19.69
CA LEU A 195 1.03 10.54 -19.30
C LEU A 195 0.13 9.31 -19.18
N GLY A 196 -1.20 9.50 -19.07
CA GLY A 196 -2.17 8.43 -18.78
C GLY A 196 -2.26 8.05 -17.30
N TRP A 197 -1.39 8.60 -16.46
CA TRP A 197 -1.34 8.39 -15.02
C TRP A 197 -0.85 9.68 -14.33
N ALA A 198 -1.09 9.82 -13.03
CA ALA A 198 -0.81 11.06 -12.31
C ALA A 198 0.26 10.86 -11.22
N PRO A 199 1.42 11.57 -11.27
CA PRO A 199 2.41 11.54 -10.19
C PRO A 199 1.87 12.19 -8.91
N ALA A 200 2.58 11.96 -7.80
CA ALA A 200 2.40 12.77 -6.61
C ALA A 200 2.82 14.21 -6.91
N VAL A 201 1.98 15.20 -6.58
CA VAL A 201 2.23 16.62 -6.88
C VAL A 201 2.16 17.44 -5.60
N ASP A 202 3.29 18.03 -5.22
CA ASP A 202 3.38 19.00 -4.13
C ASP A 202 3.61 20.40 -4.69
N THR A 203 2.88 21.38 -4.17
CA THR A 203 3.05 22.78 -4.54
C THR A 203 3.62 23.55 -3.36
N VAL A 204 4.61 24.39 -3.63
CA VAL A 204 5.22 25.32 -2.66
C VAL A 204 5.01 26.73 -3.18
N VAL A 205 4.31 27.56 -2.41
CA VAL A 205 4.12 28.98 -2.70
C VAL A 205 5.10 29.78 -1.86
N VAL A 206 5.88 30.65 -2.50
CA VAL A 206 6.84 31.53 -1.83
C VAL A 206 6.46 32.97 -2.07
N GLN A 207 6.34 33.75 -0.99
CA GLN A 207 6.16 35.20 -1.09
C GLN A 207 7.51 35.90 -1.25
N ILE A 208 7.64 36.67 -2.32
CA ILE A 208 8.79 37.51 -2.60
C ILE A 208 8.49 38.94 -2.11
N PRO A 209 9.46 39.58 -1.42
CA PRO A 209 9.33 40.95 -0.92
C PRO A 209 8.85 41.99 -1.92
#